data_AF-A0A958H6H3-F1
#
_entry.id   AF-A0A958H6H3-F1
#
_cell.length_a   1.000
_cell.length_b   1.000
_cell.length_c   1.000
_cell.angle_alpha   90.00
_cell.angle_beta   90.00
_cell.angle_gamma   90.00
#
_symmetry.space_group_name_H-M   'P 1'
#
loop_
_entity.id
_entity.type
_entity.pdbx_description
1 polymer ?
#
loop_
_entity_poly.entity_id
_entity_poly.type
_entity_poly.pdbx_seq_one_letter_code
_entity_poly.pdbx_strand_id
1 'polypeptide(L)'
;KDVAAADGLTWSQLVIRDAGDLLDYLYFHWYGGWNDRRTDYDFMMTSMDNGLTALLDRTANDVKAFAPSDAARQRLSRIMITEWNVYGGWVKPLAKGTALQGALATSRTLHTLASRDDVAGAIHLGLYAPFPKPTMRPRLTDIREGYFLFRGQENQPQVMGTAAAAVAQLWSEAFQPNAVQVAVDRSPTFANGVPALDVTALRSESGDQLSLIVTNASKSPVSVQVNLSG
;
A
#
# COMPACT_ATOMS: atom_id res chain seq x y z
N LYS A 1 26.60 20.98 29.69
CA LYS A 1 25.58 20.61 28.69
C LYS A 1 25.47 19.10 28.75
N ASP A 2 24.55 18.62 29.58
CA ASP A 2 24.34 17.20 29.77
C ASP A 2 23.79 16.61 28.47
N VAL A 3 24.60 15.78 27.83
CA VAL A 3 24.12 14.86 26.82
C VAL A 3 23.35 13.80 27.61
N ALA A 4 22.04 14.02 27.77
CA ALA A 4 21.14 12.97 28.23
C ALA A 4 21.43 11.71 27.40
N ALA A 5 21.55 10.57 28.07
CA ALA A 5 21.78 9.29 27.42
C ALA A 5 20.83 9.16 26.22
N ALA A 6 21.34 8.83 25.04
CA ALA A 6 20.46 8.56 23.91
C ALA A 6 19.62 7.34 24.29
N ASP A 7 18.33 7.55 24.58
CA ASP A 7 17.38 6.58 25.17
C ASP A 7 17.17 5.29 24.33
N GLY A 8 17.96 5.06 23.28
CA GLY A 8 17.88 3.88 22.41
C GLY A 8 16.61 3.83 21.54
N LEU A 9 15.74 4.82 21.66
CA LEU A 9 14.46 4.89 20.97
C LEU A 9 14.63 5.22 19.49
N THR A 10 13.75 4.65 18.66
CA THR A 10 13.65 5.05 17.26
C THR A 10 13.01 6.44 17.13
N TRP A 11 13.13 7.06 15.94
CA TRP A 11 12.51 8.35 15.67
C TRP A 11 11.00 8.34 15.97
N SER A 12 10.27 7.32 15.51
CA SER A 12 8.83 7.21 15.73
C SER A 12 8.48 7.09 17.22
N GLN A 13 9.26 6.31 17.98
CA GLN A 13 9.05 6.14 19.42
C GLN A 13 9.27 7.45 20.19
N LEU A 14 10.32 8.21 19.83
CA LEU A 14 10.59 9.53 20.42
C LEU A 14 9.46 10.53 20.12
N VAL A 15 9.00 10.60 18.86
CA VAL A 15 7.91 11.49 18.46
C VAL A 15 6.61 11.16 19.18
N ILE A 16 6.26 9.87 19.26
CA ILE A 16 5.07 9.42 19.99
C ILE A 16 5.15 9.84 21.46
N ARG A 17 6.30 9.59 22.11
CA ARG A 17 6.51 9.90 23.53
C ARG A 17 6.46 11.40 23.83
N ASP A 18 7.19 12.19 23.06
CA ASP A 18 7.48 13.59 23.41
C ASP A 18 6.48 14.58 22.78
N ALA A 19 5.85 14.21 21.67
CA ALA A 19 4.91 15.06 20.94
C ALA A 19 3.50 14.46 20.82
N GLY A 20 3.24 13.26 21.36
CA GLY A 20 1.99 12.55 21.12
C GLY A 20 0.72 13.28 21.56
N ASP A 21 0.79 14.10 22.61
CA ASP A 21 -0.34 14.92 23.06
C ASP A 21 -0.68 16.08 22.11
N LEU A 22 0.20 16.42 21.18
CA LEU A 22 0.03 17.51 20.21
C LEU A 22 -0.41 17.02 18.82
N LEU A 23 -0.43 15.70 18.61
CA LEU A 23 -0.66 15.08 17.32
C LEU A 23 -2.08 14.49 17.22
N ASP A 24 -2.71 14.69 16.06
CA ASP A 24 -4.01 14.07 15.74
C ASP A 24 -3.85 12.71 15.06
N TYR A 25 -2.77 12.55 14.28
CA TYR A 25 -2.42 11.33 13.57
C TYR A 25 -0.93 11.09 13.67
N LEU A 26 -0.54 9.82 13.61
CA LEU A 26 0.83 9.45 13.34
C LEU A 26 1.04 9.36 11.83
N TYR A 27 2.01 10.11 11.31
CA TYR A 27 2.32 10.16 9.88
C TYR A 27 3.49 9.24 9.56
N PHE A 28 3.36 8.44 8.49
CA PHE A 28 4.51 7.74 7.92
C PHE A 28 4.42 7.64 6.40
N HIS A 29 5.59 7.44 5.78
CA HIS A 29 5.70 7.12 4.37
C HIS A 29 6.03 5.65 4.23
N TRP A 30 5.41 4.96 3.29
CA TRP A 30 5.74 3.58 3.00
C TRP A 30 5.89 3.37 1.52
N TYR A 31 7.00 2.76 1.13
CA TYR A 31 7.18 2.33 -0.23
C TYR A 31 7.44 0.84 -0.26
N GLY A 32 6.75 0.20 -1.18
CA GLY A 32 6.95 -1.19 -1.49
C GLY A 32 8.40 -1.52 -1.87
N GLY A 33 8.80 -2.75 -1.54
CA GLY A 33 10.15 -3.25 -1.72
C GLY A 33 10.46 -3.63 -3.17
N TRP A 34 10.45 -2.67 -4.08
CA TRP A 34 11.20 -2.83 -5.32
C TRP A 34 12.61 -2.27 -5.11
N ASN A 35 13.57 -3.15 -4.80
CA ASN A 35 14.97 -2.77 -4.62
C ASN A 35 15.86 -3.37 -5.72
N ASP A 36 16.97 -2.70 -6.02
CA ASP A 36 17.96 -3.05 -7.05
C ASP A 36 18.64 -4.40 -6.81
N ARG A 37 18.80 -4.79 -5.55
CA ARG A 37 19.43 -6.04 -5.09
C ARG A 37 18.49 -7.24 -5.17
N ARG A 38 17.16 -7.04 -5.21
CA ARG A 38 16.18 -8.14 -5.22
C ARG A 38 14.94 -7.77 -6.02
N THR A 39 14.84 -8.33 -7.22
CA THR A 39 13.81 -8.05 -8.23
C THR A 39 12.94 -9.26 -8.55
N ASP A 40 13.01 -10.32 -7.75
CA ASP A 40 12.21 -11.51 -7.96
C ASP A 40 10.74 -11.24 -7.63
N TYR A 41 9.83 -11.80 -8.45
CA TYR A 41 8.39 -11.55 -8.35
C TYR A 41 7.81 -11.86 -6.97
N ASP A 42 8.26 -12.95 -6.35
CA ASP A 42 7.73 -13.43 -5.09
C ASP A 42 8.10 -12.46 -3.97
N PHE A 43 9.35 -11.98 -3.94
CA PHE A 43 9.80 -10.93 -3.02
C PHE A 43 8.97 -9.66 -3.18
N MET A 44 8.72 -9.22 -4.41
CA MET A 44 7.94 -8.00 -4.65
C MET A 44 6.52 -8.13 -4.13
N MET A 45 5.80 -9.19 -4.53
CA MET A 45 4.40 -9.39 -4.13
C MET A 45 4.27 -9.60 -2.61
N THR A 46 5.23 -10.30 -2.00
CA THR A 46 5.33 -10.45 -0.55
C THR A 46 5.51 -9.10 0.14
N SER A 47 6.42 -8.27 -0.37
CA SER A 47 6.78 -7.01 0.30
C SER A 47 5.61 -6.03 0.37
N MET A 48 4.64 -6.13 -0.55
CA MET A 48 3.42 -5.33 -0.51
C MET A 48 2.50 -5.68 0.65
N ASP A 49 2.51 -6.95 1.07
CA ASP A 49 1.67 -7.44 2.15
C ASP A 49 2.43 -7.38 3.49
N ASN A 50 3.39 -8.28 3.70
CA ASN A 50 4.14 -8.36 4.95
C ASN A 50 4.94 -7.09 5.27
N GLY A 51 5.37 -6.34 4.26
CA GLY A 51 6.15 -5.12 4.48
C GLY A 51 5.30 -4.00 5.10
N LEU A 52 4.10 -3.76 4.57
CA LEU A 52 3.19 -2.75 5.10
C LEU A 52 2.55 -3.22 6.40
N THR A 53 2.04 -4.45 6.45
CA THR A 53 1.36 -5.02 7.62
C THR A 53 2.30 -5.04 8.84
N ALA A 54 3.55 -5.50 8.69
CA ALA A 54 4.49 -5.51 9.81
C ALA A 54 4.85 -4.10 10.30
N LEU A 55 4.91 -3.12 9.40
CA LEU A 55 5.15 -1.72 9.79
C LEU A 55 3.96 -1.17 10.57
N LEU A 56 2.73 -1.37 10.09
CA LEU A 56 1.50 -0.96 10.77
C LEU A 56 1.39 -1.59 12.16
N ASP A 57 1.64 -2.89 12.28
CA ASP A 57 1.59 -3.61 13.56
C ASP A 57 2.66 -3.10 14.53
N ARG A 58 3.88 -2.86 14.04
CA ARG A 58 4.94 -2.24 14.84
C ARG A 58 4.52 -0.85 15.32
N THR A 59 4.00 -0.02 14.42
CA THR A 59 3.55 1.34 14.73
C THR A 59 2.43 1.34 15.78
N ALA A 60 1.44 0.47 15.64
CA ALA A 60 0.37 0.32 16.63
C ALA A 60 0.92 -0.11 18.00
N ASN A 61 1.92 -0.99 18.04
CA ASN A 61 2.58 -1.39 19.28
C ASN A 61 3.42 -0.26 19.89
N ASP A 62 4.13 0.52 19.07
CA ASP A 62 4.87 1.69 19.53
C ASP A 62 3.92 2.75 20.13
N VAL A 63 2.75 3.00 19.51
CA VAL A 63 1.72 3.89 20.07
C VAL A 63 1.22 3.38 21.43
N LYS A 64 0.94 2.09 21.56
CA LYS A 64 0.51 1.50 22.85
C LYS A 64 1.57 1.66 23.94
N ALA A 65 2.84 1.48 23.59
CA ALA A 65 3.94 1.47 24.54
C ALA A 65 4.41 2.88 24.95
N PHE A 66 4.43 3.83 24.01
CA PHE A 66 5.12 5.11 24.20
C PHE A 66 4.20 6.33 24.25
N ALA A 67 2.91 6.22 23.92
CA ALA A 67 2.02 7.38 23.99
C ALA A 67 1.94 7.94 25.43
N PRO A 68 2.09 9.27 25.62
CA PRO A 68 2.23 9.88 26.94
C PRO A 68 0.93 9.89 27.76
N SER A 69 -0.21 9.69 27.10
CA SER A 69 -1.54 9.68 27.71
C SER A 69 -2.49 8.72 26.98
N ASP A 70 -3.59 8.33 27.63
CA ASP A 70 -4.65 7.55 26.98
C ASP A 70 -5.31 8.34 25.83
N ALA A 71 -5.40 9.66 25.95
CA ALA A 71 -5.92 10.53 24.90
C ALA A 71 -5.00 10.57 23.67
N ALA A 72 -3.68 10.65 23.87
CA ALA A 72 -2.70 10.50 22.79
C ALA A 72 -2.79 9.09 22.18
N ARG A 73 -2.87 8.05 23.00
CA ARG A 73 -2.98 6.66 22.52
C ARG A 73 -4.21 6.46 21.64
N GLN A 74 -5.35 7.03 22.03
CA GLN A 74 -6.58 6.96 21.25
C GLN A 74 -6.45 7.71 19.92
N ARG A 75 -5.93 8.94 19.90
CA ARG A 75 -5.74 9.71 18.66
C ARG A 75 -4.75 9.02 17.71
N LEU A 76 -3.58 8.65 18.23
CA LEU A 76 -2.51 8.05 17.45
C LEU A 76 -2.74 6.60 17.07
N SER A 77 -3.77 5.93 17.63
CA SER A 77 -4.24 4.65 17.11
C SER A 77 -4.76 4.74 15.68
N ARG A 78 -5.03 5.96 15.19
CA ARG A 78 -5.38 6.25 13.81
C ARG A 78 -4.15 6.73 13.07
N ILE A 79 -3.77 6.00 12.04
CA ILE A 79 -2.55 6.20 11.29
C ILE A 79 -2.85 6.84 9.94
N MET A 80 -2.03 7.81 9.54
CA MET A 80 -2.12 8.47 8.25
C MET A 80 -0.86 8.18 7.42
N ILE A 81 -1.05 7.58 6.25
CA ILE A 81 0.03 7.29 5.31
C ILE A 81 0.07 8.40 4.26
N THR A 82 0.85 9.45 4.51
CA THR A 82 0.86 10.64 3.67
C THR A 82 1.50 10.42 2.31
N GLU A 83 2.30 9.37 2.17
CA GLU A 83 2.85 8.95 0.89
C GLU A 83 3.01 7.43 0.88
N TRP A 84 2.37 6.78 -0.10
CA TRP A 84 2.67 5.40 -0.42
C TRP A 84 2.78 5.13 -1.90
N ASN A 85 3.63 4.18 -2.27
CA ASN A 85 3.68 3.64 -3.62
C ASN A 85 4.27 2.23 -3.57
N VAL A 86 4.02 1.40 -4.57
CA VAL A 86 4.65 0.08 -4.70
C VAL A 86 6.16 0.16 -4.97
N TYR A 87 6.64 1.36 -5.30
CA TYR A 87 8.02 1.66 -5.65
C TYR A 87 8.62 2.72 -4.72
N GLY A 88 9.86 2.51 -4.26
CA GLY A 88 10.54 3.39 -3.31
C GLY A 88 11.74 4.19 -3.84
N GLY A 89 11.91 4.31 -5.16
CA GLY A 89 13.14 4.86 -5.75
C GLY A 89 12.99 6.24 -6.38
N TRP A 90 13.22 7.31 -5.63
CA TRP A 90 13.21 8.70 -6.15
C TRP A 90 14.27 9.03 -7.23
N VAL A 91 15.10 8.07 -7.70
CA VAL A 91 16.22 8.34 -8.61
C VAL A 91 16.52 7.17 -9.56
N LYS A 92 16.39 7.42 -10.88
CA LYS A 92 16.51 6.46 -12.01
C LYS A 92 15.60 5.22 -11.83
N PRO A 93 15.07 4.59 -12.90
CA PRO A 93 14.42 3.30 -12.72
C PRO A 93 15.46 2.30 -12.21
N LEU A 94 15.47 2.04 -10.89
CA LEU A 94 16.40 1.11 -10.21
C LEU A 94 16.02 -0.36 -10.45
N ALA A 95 15.02 -0.59 -11.30
CA ALA A 95 14.11 -1.72 -11.22
C ALA A 95 13.60 -2.14 -12.60
N LYS A 96 13.58 -3.45 -12.89
CA LYS A 96 13.02 -4.03 -14.11
C LYS A 96 11.69 -4.72 -13.82
N GLY A 97 10.57 -4.07 -14.13
CA GLY A 97 9.23 -4.63 -13.93
C GLY A 97 8.27 -4.33 -15.06
N THR A 98 7.12 -4.98 -15.03
CA THR A 98 6.01 -4.73 -15.96
C THR A 98 4.95 -3.84 -15.32
N ALA A 99 4.22 -3.10 -16.15
CA ALA A 99 3.07 -2.31 -15.69
C ALA A 99 2.02 -3.18 -14.96
N LEU A 100 1.87 -4.45 -15.36
CA LEU A 100 0.97 -5.41 -14.70
C LEU A 100 1.45 -5.76 -13.29
N GLN A 101 2.76 -5.91 -13.07
CA GLN A 101 3.30 -6.15 -11.73
C GLN A 101 3.04 -4.96 -10.80
N GLY A 102 3.18 -3.72 -11.30
CA GLY A 102 2.83 -2.52 -10.54
C GLY A 102 1.34 -2.46 -10.19
N ALA A 103 0.47 -2.80 -11.15
CA ALA A 103 -0.98 -2.87 -10.94
C ALA A 103 -1.38 -3.91 -9.88
N LEU A 104 -0.82 -5.13 -9.97
CA LEU A 104 -1.03 -6.17 -8.97
C LEU A 104 -0.55 -5.73 -7.59
N ALA A 105 0.67 -5.20 -7.48
CA ALA A 105 1.22 -4.68 -6.23
C ALA A 105 0.36 -3.56 -5.62
N THR A 106 -0.21 -2.69 -6.46
CA THR A 106 -1.11 -1.61 -6.04
C THR A 106 -2.37 -2.21 -5.44
N SER A 107 -2.97 -3.20 -6.13
CA SER A 107 -4.16 -3.91 -5.63
C SER A 107 -3.89 -4.61 -4.30
N ARG A 108 -2.75 -5.30 -4.16
CA ARG A 108 -2.34 -5.94 -2.90
C ARG A 108 -2.26 -4.93 -1.74
N THR A 109 -1.64 -3.78 -1.99
CA THR A 109 -1.53 -2.72 -0.98
C THR A 109 -2.91 -2.18 -0.58
N LEU A 110 -3.81 -1.98 -1.56
CA LEU A 110 -5.19 -1.55 -1.30
C LEU A 110 -5.99 -2.57 -0.49
N HIS A 111 -5.77 -3.88 -0.67
CA HIS A 111 -6.34 -4.92 0.20
C HIS A 111 -5.93 -4.73 1.65
N THR A 112 -4.63 -4.56 1.91
CA THR A 112 -4.13 -4.28 3.26
C THR A 112 -4.77 -3.02 3.83
N LEU A 113 -4.73 -1.91 3.10
CA LEU A 113 -5.27 -0.62 3.56
C LEU A 113 -6.79 -0.69 3.85
N ALA A 114 -7.57 -1.33 3.00
CA ALA A 114 -9.03 -1.45 3.17
C ALA A 114 -9.44 -2.41 4.30
N SER A 115 -8.55 -3.33 4.68
CA SER A 115 -8.80 -4.30 5.76
C SER A 115 -8.42 -3.79 7.16
N ARG A 116 -7.80 -2.60 7.25
CA ARG A 116 -7.24 -2.04 8.47
C ARG A 116 -8.11 -0.91 9.00
N ASP A 117 -8.65 -1.09 10.18
CA ASP A 117 -9.46 -0.11 10.92
C ASP A 117 -8.62 1.02 11.53
N ASP A 118 -7.33 0.77 11.75
CA ASP A 118 -6.37 1.74 12.26
C ASP A 118 -5.80 2.68 11.19
N VAL A 119 -6.05 2.46 9.90
CA VAL A 119 -5.62 3.35 8.82
C VAL A 119 -6.72 4.39 8.54
N ALA A 120 -6.47 5.64 8.95
CA ALA A 120 -7.41 6.74 8.73
C ALA A 120 -7.35 7.34 7.32
N GLY A 121 -6.23 7.17 6.63
CA GLY A 121 -6.06 7.64 5.26
C GLY A 121 -4.71 7.23 4.69
N ALA A 122 -4.66 7.11 3.36
CA ALA A 122 -3.46 6.75 2.63
C ALA A 122 -3.44 7.49 1.30
N ILE A 123 -2.37 8.25 1.04
CA ILE A 123 -2.22 9.06 -0.17
C ILE A 123 -1.21 8.39 -1.08
N HIS A 124 -1.67 7.97 -2.26
CA HIS A 124 -0.79 7.39 -3.27
C HIS A 124 0.18 8.48 -3.78
N LEU A 125 1.47 8.25 -3.63
CA LEU A 125 2.52 9.13 -4.15
C LEU A 125 2.52 9.05 -5.69
N GLY A 126 2.48 10.22 -6.34
CA GLY A 126 2.57 10.34 -7.79
C GLY A 126 1.20 10.21 -8.46
N LEU A 127 0.49 11.33 -8.63
CA LEU A 127 -0.69 11.39 -9.51
C LEU A 127 -0.26 11.18 -10.98
N TYR A 128 0.84 11.82 -11.34
CA TYR A 128 1.52 11.67 -12.63
C TYR A 128 2.88 11.02 -12.40
N ALA A 129 3.30 10.15 -13.32
CA ALA A 129 4.66 9.61 -13.30
C ALA A 129 5.69 10.76 -13.36
N PRO A 130 6.73 10.77 -12.50
CA PRO A 130 7.63 11.92 -12.39
C PRO A 130 8.43 12.16 -13.68
N PHE A 131 8.67 13.44 -13.99
CA PHE A 131 9.59 13.89 -15.04
C PHE A 131 11.04 13.48 -14.70
N PRO A 132 11.94 13.25 -15.68
CA PRO A 132 11.81 13.59 -17.10
C PRO A 132 11.08 12.53 -17.93
N LYS A 133 10.61 12.96 -19.13
CA LYS A 133 10.01 12.11 -20.17
C LYS A 133 10.71 10.75 -20.24
N PRO A 134 9.97 9.64 -20.09
CA PRO A 134 10.53 8.31 -20.28
C PRO A 134 11.09 8.21 -21.70
N THR A 135 12.29 7.64 -21.86
CA THR A 135 12.70 7.17 -23.18
C THR A 135 11.78 6.01 -23.53
N MET A 136 10.77 6.25 -24.37
CA MET A 136 9.86 5.23 -24.89
C MET A 136 10.62 4.28 -25.81
N ARG A 137 11.54 3.46 -25.26
CA ARG A 137 12.09 2.35 -26.01
C ARG A 137 11.02 1.24 -26.01
N PRO A 138 10.66 0.68 -27.17
CA PRO A 138 9.55 -0.28 -27.32
C PRO A 138 9.74 -1.63 -26.60
N ARG A 139 10.76 -1.77 -25.74
CA ARG A 139 11.06 -2.97 -24.96
C ARG A 139 11.43 -2.68 -23.49
N LEU A 140 11.28 -1.44 -23.01
CA LEU A 140 11.62 -1.09 -21.63
C LEU A 140 10.46 -1.42 -20.68
N THR A 141 10.79 -2.33 -19.76
CA THR A 141 10.23 -2.47 -18.41
C THR A 141 9.97 -1.10 -17.79
N ASP A 142 8.71 -0.74 -17.63
CA ASP A 142 8.27 0.54 -17.10
C ASP A 142 7.19 0.25 -16.04
N ILE A 143 7.63 0.26 -14.78
CA ILE A 143 6.79 0.18 -13.59
C ILE A 143 6.23 1.58 -13.42
N ARG A 144 5.23 1.97 -14.20
CA ARG A 144 4.77 3.37 -14.18
C ARG A 144 4.10 3.66 -12.84
N GLU A 145 4.78 4.48 -12.05
CA GLU A 145 4.54 4.83 -10.65
C GLU A 145 3.31 5.70 -10.43
N GLY A 146 2.91 6.46 -11.43
CA GLY A 146 1.74 7.34 -11.34
C GLY A 146 0.49 6.72 -11.93
N TYR A 147 -0.68 7.23 -11.55
CA TYR A 147 -1.92 6.90 -12.23
C TYR A 147 -1.91 7.36 -13.69
N PHE A 148 -1.26 8.49 -13.97
CA PHE A 148 -1.23 9.06 -15.31
C PHE A 148 0.19 9.25 -15.83
N LEU A 149 0.33 9.16 -17.15
CA LEU A 149 1.57 9.44 -17.87
C LEU A 149 1.32 10.46 -18.97
N PHE A 150 2.33 11.29 -19.24
CA PHE A 150 2.32 12.21 -20.37
C PHE A 150 3.04 11.59 -21.57
N ARG A 151 2.38 11.55 -22.73
CA ARG A 151 2.97 11.30 -24.05
C ARG A 151 2.93 12.57 -24.90
N GLY A 152 3.67 12.57 -26.00
CA GLY A 152 3.63 13.67 -26.97
C GLY A 152 4.70 14.74 -26.76
N GLN A 153 4.61 15.83 -27.51
CA GLN A 153 5.52 16.97 -27.36
C GLN A 153 5.12 17.81 -26.13
N GLU A 154 6.07 18.58 -25.59
CA GLU A 154 5.84 19.40 -24.38
C GLU A 154 4.67 20.37 -24.55
N ASN A 155 4.42 20.84 -25.77
CA ASN A 155 3.37 21.80 -26.10
C ASN A 155 2.01 21.15 -26.43
N GLN A 156 1.95 19.81 -26.48
CA GLN A 156 0.73 19.03 -26.73
C GLN A 156 0.79 17.69 -25.96
N PRO A 157 0.75 17.74 -24.62
CA PRO A 157 0.81 16.53 -23.82
C PRO A 157 -0.49 15.72 -23.96
N GLN A 158 -0.36 14.46 -24.33
CA GLN A 158 -1.42 13.46 -24.26
C GLN A 158 -1.34 12.76 -22.90
N VAL A 159 -2.43 12.77 -22.13
CA VAL A 159 -2.51 12.06 -20.86
C VAL A 159 -3.04 10.65 -21.11
N MET A 160 -2.35 9.63 -20.60
CA MET A 160 -2.82 8.25 -20.63
C MET A 160 -2.83 7.65 -19.23
N GLY A 161 -3.86 6.86 -18.92
CA GLY A 161 -3.89 6.07 -17.69
C GLY A 161 -2.85 4.94 -17.71
N THR A 162 -2.30 4.62 -16.55
CA THR A 162 -1.45 3.45 -16.33
C THR A 162 -2.29 2.23 -15.92
N ALA A 163 -1.66 1.07 -15.85
CA ALA A 163 -2.31 -0.12 -15.31
C ALA A 163 -2.70 0.06 -13.82
N ALA A 164 -1.92 0.84 -13.05
CA ALA A 164 -2.27 1.21 -11.68
C ALA A 164 -3.52 2.11 -11.62
N ALA A 165 -3.69 3.03 -12.58
CA ALA A 165 -4.94 3.81 -12.66
C ALA A 165 -6.17 2.96 -12.95
N ALA A 166 -6.04 1.97 -13.84
CA ALA A 166 -7.14 1.04 -14.11
C ALA A 166 -7.52 0.24 -12.86
N VAL A 167 -6.53 -0.23 -12.08
CA VAL A 167 -6.80 -0.90 -10.79
C VAL A 167 -7.44 0.06 -9.78
N ALA A 168 -6.92 1.28 -9.63
CA ALA A 168 -7.49 2.26 -8.72
C ALA A 168 -8.94 2.63 -9.09
N GLN A 169 -9.25 2.71 -10.39
CA GLN A 169 -10.61 2.90 -10.87
C GLN A 169 -11.52 1.73 -10.49
N LEU A 170 -11.10 0.48 -10.75
CA LEU A 170 -11.87 -0.71 -10.37
C LEU A 170 -12.13 -0.78 -8.85
N TRP A 171 -11.10 -0.44 -8.05
CA TRP A 171 -11.23 -0.33 -6.60
C TRP A 171 -12.22 0.76 -6.19
N SER A 172 -12.15 1.95 -6.82
CA SER A 172 -13.05 3.06 -6.53
C SER A 172 -14.50 2.74 -6.91
N GLU A 173 -14.73 2.03 -8.01
CA GLU A 173 -16.07 1.58 -8.43
C GLU A 173 -16.64 0.52 -7.49
N ALA A 174 -15.78 -0.33 -6.92
CA ALA A 174 -16.16 -1.37 -5.97
C ALA A 174 -16.21 -0.89 -4.51
N PHE A 175 -15.67 0.28 -4.18
CA PHE A 175 -15.48 0.68 -2.79
C PHE A 175 -16.80 0.88 -2.06
N GLN A 176 -16.90 0.33 -0.86
CA GLN A 176 -18.00 0.54 0.07
C GLN A 176 -17.41 0.81 1.47
N PRO A 177 -18.10 1.57 2.34
CA PRO A 177 -17.48 2.09 3.56
C PRO A 177 -17.29 1.05 4.66
N ASN A 178 -18.00 -0.09 4.64
CA ASN A 178 -17.93 -1.08 5.72
C ASN A 178 -17.16 -2.31 5.30
N ALA A 179 -15.96 -2.52 5.85
CA ALA A 179 -15.22 -3.76 5.67
C ALA A 179 -15.98 -4.94 6.30
N VAL A 180 -16.08 -6.05 5.58
CA VAL A 180 -16.67 -7.31 6.05
C VAL A 180 -15.55 -8.32 6.25
N GLN A 181 -15.62 -9.07 7.35
CA GLN A 181 -14.65 -10.13 7.60
C GLN A 181 -14.74 -11.20 6.50
N VAL A 182 -13.59 -11.51 5.91
CA VAL A 182 -13.45 -12.57 4.90
C VAL A 182 -12.47 -13.61 5.42
N ALA A 183 -12.81 -14.87 5.24
CA ALA A 183 -11.87 -15.99 5.40
C ALA A 183 -11.52 -16.53 4.01
N VAL A 184 -10.22 -16.69 3.74
CA VAL A 184 -9.72 -17.28 2.49
C VAL A 184 -9.11 -18.64 2.81
N ASP A 185 -9.81 -19.69 2.45
CA ASP A 185 -9.32 -21.05 2.61
C ASP A 185 -8.40 -21.43 1.43
N ARG A 186 -7.26 -22.05 1.74
CA ARG A 186 -6.35 -22.69 0.77
C ARG A 186 -5.83 -21.76 -0.33
N SER A 187 -5.58 -20.49 0.00
CA SER A 187 -4.83 -19.60 -0.90
C SER A 187 -3.45 -20.20 -1.23
N PRO A 188 -3.04 -20.27 -2.50
CA PRO A 188 -1.65 -20.60 -2.84
C PRO A 188 -0.72 -19.61 -2.14
N THR A 189 0.45 -20.08 -1.70
CA THR A 189 1.42 -19.22 -1.02
C THR A 189 2.67 -19.04 -1.84
N PHE A 190 3.30 -17.87 -1.73
CA PHE A 190 4.69 -17.68 -2.16
C PHE A 190 5.64 -18.55 -1.31
N ALA A 191 6.90 -18.67 -1.71
CA ALA A 191 7.90 -19.52 -1.05
C ALA A 191 8.13 -19.20 0.43
N ASN A 192 7.77 -17.99 0.88
CA ASN A 192 7.88 -17.52 2.27
C ASN A 192 6.55 -17.60 3.04
N GLY A 193 5.53 -18.26 2.49
CA GLY A 193 4.25 -18.49 3.16
C GLY A 193 3.21 -17.38 2.99
N VAL A 194 3.52 -16.26 2.31
CA VAL A 194 2.54 -15.20 2.08
C VAL A 194 1.46 -15.66 1.09
N PRO A 195 0.16 -15.45 1.39
CA PRO A 195 -0.93 -15.75 0.46
C PRO A 195 -0.81 -14.98 -0.86
N ALA A 196 -1.02 -15.68 -1.97
CA ALA A 196 -0.99 -15.11 -3.31
C ALA A 196 -2.38 -14.67 -3.81
N LEU A 197 -3.45 -15.08 -3.11
CA LEU A 197 -4.80 -14.58 -3.31
C LEU A 197 -5.16 -13.61 -2.19
N ASP A 198 -5.47 -12.36 -2.54
CA ASP A 198 -5.98 -11.36 -1.62
C ASP A 198 -7.47 -11.13 -1.89
N VAL A 199 -8.25 -11.02 -0.81
CA VAL A 199 -9.69 -10.83 -0.90
C VAL A 199 -10.13 -9.79 0.10
N THR A 200 -10.87 -8.80 -0.38
CA THR A 200 -11.54 -7.81 0.48
C THR A 200 -13.01 -7.78 0.11
N ALA A 201 -13.88 -7.84 1.12
CA ALA A 201 -15.31 -7.64 0.96
C ALA A 201 -15.71 -6.33 1.64
N LEU A 202 -16.46 -5.50 0.93
CA LEU A 202 -16.93 -4.21 1.40
C LEU A 202 -18.46 -4.14 1.23
N ARG A 203 -19.16 -3.64 2.25
CA ARG A 203 -20.62 -3.54 2.27
C ARG A 203 -21.06 -2.07 2.33
N SER A 204 -22.12 -1.74 1.61
CA SER A 204 -22.73 -0.40 1.65
C SER A 204 -23.22 -0.04 3.06
N GLU A 205 -23.44 1.26 3.33
CA GLU A 205 -24.00 1.71 4.61
C GLU A 205 -25.39 1.12 4.88
N SER A 206 -26.22 1.03 3.84
CA SER A 206 -27.56 0.42 3.87
C SER A 206 -27.54 -1.11 3.96
N GLY A 207 -26.39 -1.75 3.68
CA GLY A 207 -26.24 -3.21 3.72
C GLY A 207 -26.79 -3.96 2.49
N ASP A 208 -27.32 -3.25 1.51
CA ASP A 208 -27.95 -3.76 0.29
C ASP A 208 -26.97 -4.15 -0.84
N GLN A 209 -25.72 -3.69 -0.75
CA GLN A 209 -24.67 -4.01 -1.71
C GLN A 209 -23.46 -4.60 -1.00
N LEU A 210 -22.90 -5.64 -1.61
CA LEU A 210 -21.64 -6.26 -1.22
C LEU A 210 -20.72 -6.27 -2.44
N SER A 211 -19.60 -5.60 -2.32
CA SER A 211 -18.51 -5.66 -3.29
C SER A 211 -17.48 -6.67 -2.81
N LEU A 212 -17.10 -7.59 -3.69
CA LEU A 212 -16.00 -8.51 -3.46
C LEU A 212 -14.87 -8.19 -4.42
N ILE A 213 -13.72 -7.81 -3.89
CA ILE A 213 -12.51 -7.53 -4.66
C ILE A 213 -11.57 -8.71 -4.45
N VAL A 214 -11.05 -9.28 -5.54
CA VAL A 214 -10.18 -10.46 -5.52
C VAL A 214 -8.96 -10.20 -6.39
N THR A 215 -7.77 -10.29 -5.82
CA THR A 215 -6.50 -10.17 -6.54
C THR A 215 -5.77 -11.51 -6.53
N ASN A 216 -5.57 -12.11 -7.70
CA ASN A 216 -4.68 -13.25 -7.86
C ASN A 216 -3.28 -12.77 -8.25
N ALA A 217 -2.38 -12.71 -7.28
CA ALA A 217 -0.96 -12.40 -7.46
C ALA A 217 -0.10 -13.67 -7.60
N SER A 218 -0.69 -14.85 -7.80
CA SER A 218 0.10 -16.04 -8.12
C SER A 218 0.50 -16.05 -9.60
N LYS A 219 1.55 -16.82 -9.93
CA LYS A 219 1.98 -17.02 -11.33
C LYS A 219 1.07 -17.98 -12.11
N SER A 220 0.04 -18.54 -11.47
CA SER A 220 -0.80 -19.58 -12.02
C SER A 220 -2.28 -19.19 -11.96
N PRO A 221 -3.13 -19.71 -12.86
CA PRO A 221 -4.57 -19.57 -12.71
C PRO A 221 -5.03 -20.18 -11.38
N VAL A 222 -5.93 -19.49 -10.68
CA VAL A 222 -6.56 -19.95 -9.44
C VAL A 222 -8.06 -19.93 -9.65
N SER A 223 -8.72 -21.05 -9.34
CA SER A 223 -10.19 -21.11 -9.28
C SER A 223 -10.64 -20.72 -7.89
N VAL A 224 -11.52 -19.74 -7.79
CA VAL A 224 -12.06 -19.25 -6.52
C VAL A 224 -13.53 -19.64 -6.42
N GLN A 225 -13.88 -20.37 -5.36
CA GLN A 225 -15.27 -20.60 -4.99
C GLN A 225 -15.64 -19.58 -3.92
N VAL A 226 -16.69 -18.82 -4.17
CA VAL A 226 -17.20 -17.82 -3.22
C VAL A 226 -18.43 -18.40 -2.52
N ASN A 227 -18.34 -18.55 -1.21
CA ASN A 227 -19.47 -18.91 -0.36
C ASN A 227 -19.90 -17.66 0.41
N LEU A 228 -21.10 -17.16 0.11
CA LEU A 228 -21.70 -16.05 0.84
C LEU A 228 -22.63 -16.62 1.92
N SER A 229 -22.30 -16.36 3.18
CA SER A 229 -23.13 -16.70 4.33
C SER A 229 -23.32 -15.45 5.18
N GLY A 230 -24.58 -15.10 5.45
CA GLY A 230 -24.97 -13.91 6.20
C GLY A 230 -26.48 -13.79 6.23
#